data_AF-A0A9E5E2N0-F1
#
_entry.id   AF-A0A9E5E2N0-F1
#
_cell.length_a   1.000
_cell.length_b   1.000
_cell.length_c   1.000
_cell.angle_alpha   90.00
_cell.angle_beta   90.00
_cell.angle_gamma   90.00
#
_symmetry.space_group_name_H-M   'P 1'
#
loop_
_entity.id
_entity.type
_entity.pdbx_description
1 polymer ?
#
loop_
_entity_poly.entity_id
_entity_poly.type
_entity_poly.pdbx_seq_one_letter_code
_entity_poly.pdbx_strand_id
1 'polypeptide(L)' 'MEPISWKDLAARLETTVQSLHRWRSMDGAPTEPDLEPWQVFKARLNLGRDRLTPDLGALNFGVRV' A
#
# COMPACT_ATOMS: atom_id res chain seq x y z
N MET A 1 17.00 -4.81 -20.72
CA MET A 1 16.60 -4.37 -19.36
C MET A 1 16.90 -5.52 -18.43
N GLU A 2 17.74 -5.31 -17.42
CA GLU A 2 17.96 -6.34 -16.39
C GLU A 2 16.67 -6.46 -15.55
N PRO A 3 16.23 -7.68 -15.20
CA PRO A 3 15.06 -7.86 -14.35
C PRO A 3 15.34 -7.26 -12.97
N ILE A 4 14.52 -6.29 -12.58
CA ILE A 4 14.55 -5.69 -11.26
C ILE A 4 14.26 -6.76 -10.20
N SER A 5 15.13 -6.87 -9.21
CA SER A 5 14.94 -7.81 -8.10
C SER A 5 13.94 -7.26 -7.08
N TRP A 6 13.23 -8.14 -6.36
CA TRP A 6 12.31 -7.76 -5.27
C TRP A 6 12.92 -6.81 -4.24
N LYS A 7 14.23 -6.96 -3.96
CA LYS A 7 14.98 -6.08 -3.05
C LYS A 7 15.13 -4.66 -3.60
N ASP A 8 15.42 -4.53 -4.89
CA ASP A 8 15.56 -3.24 -5.57
C ASP A 8 14.19 -2.55 -5.71
N LEU A 9 13.16 -3.33 -6.05
CA LEU A 9 11.77 -2.87 -6.05
C LEU A 9 11.34 -2.34 -4.67
N ALA A 10 11.65 -3.06 -3.61
CA ALA A 10 11.36 -2.62 -2.24
C ALA A 10 12.04 -1.28 -1.92
N ALA A 11 13.32 -1.13 -2.28
CA ALA A 11 14.04 0.13 -2.09
C ALA A 11 13.41 1.28 -2.88
N ARG A 12 13.04 1.07 -4.14
CA ARG A 12 12.42 2.09 -5.01
C ARG A 12 11.01 2.47 -4.61
N LEU A 13 10.28 1.54 -3.98
CA LEU A 13 8.96 1.79 -3.41
C LEU A 13 9.03 2.28 -1.97
N GLU A 14 10.23 2.53 -1.42
CA GLU A 14 10.44 2.94 -0.03
C GLU A 14 9.70 2.02 0.96
N THR A 15 9.80 0.72 0.72
CA THR A 15 9.14 -0.31 1.51
C THR A 15 10.08 -1.49 1.74
N THR A 16 9.59 -2.55 2.39
CA THR A 16 10.37 -3.76 2.64
C THR A 16 9.92 -4.90 1.72
N VAL A 17 10.84 -5.83 1.43
CA VAL A 17 10.50 -7.06 0.69
C VAL A 17 9.39 -7.84 1.40
N GLN A 18 9.36 -7.84 2.73
CA GLN A 18 8.29 -8.46 3.52
C GLN A 18 6.93 -7.82 3.26
N SER A 19 6.88 -6.48 3.18
CA SER A 19 5.66 -5.75 2.80
C SER A 19 5.20 -6.11 1.38
N LEU A 20 6.12 -6.20 0.42
CA LEU A 20 5.80 -6.63 -0.95
C LEU A 20 5.25 -8.05 -0.98
N HIS A 21 5.85 -9.00 -0.25
CA HIS A 21 5.34 -10.36 -0.15
C HIS A 21 3.94 -10.41 0.47
N ARG A 22 3.69 -9.60 1.51
CA ARG A 22 2.36 -9.49 2.12
C ARG A 22 1.34 -8.91 1.15
N TRP A 23 1.73 -7.88 0.41
CA TRP A 23 0.90 -7.23 -0.60
C TRP A 23 0.61 -8.15 -1.78
N ARG A 24 1.56 -8.99 -2.18
CA ARG A 24 1.38 -9.97 -3.26
C ARG A 24 0.25 -10.97 -2.98
N SER A 25 -0.09 -11.20 -1.71
CA SER A 25 -1.24 -12.01 -1.31
C SER A 25 -2.57 -11.25 -1.34
N MET A 26 -2.57 -9.95 -1.67
CA MET A 26 -3.78 -9.14 -1.80
C MET A 26 -4.34 -9.23 -3.22
N ASP A 27 -5.66 -9.03 -3.34
CA ASP A 27 -6.33 -8.99 -4.63
C ASP A 27 -5.85 -7.81 -5.49
N GLY A 28 -5.54 -8.08 -6.76
CA GLY A 28 -5.03 -7.08 -7.70
C GLY A 28 -3.56 -6.71 -7.55
N ALA A 29 -2.80 -7.42 -6.72
CA ALA A 29 -1.36 -7.21 -6.58
C ALA A 29 -0.56 -7.79 -7.77
N PRO A 30 0.53 -7.14 -8.22
CA PRO A 30 1.36 -7.66 -9.29
C PRO A 30 2.14 -8.92 -8.86
N THR A 31 2.30 -9.88 -9.76
CA THR A 31 3.09 -11.10 -9.52
C THR A 31 4.58 -10.95 -9.83
N GLU A 32 4.94 -10.00 -10.67
CA GLU A 32 6.31 -9.75 -11.12
C GLU A 32 6.90 -8.55 -10.38
N PRO A 33 8.24 -8.51 -10.16
CA PRO A 33 8.91 -7.44 -9.44
C PRO A 33 9.08 -6.16 -10.27
N ASP A 34 8.02 -5.64 -10.88
CA ASP A 34 8.07 -4.51 -11.80
C ASP A 34 7.67 -3.17 -11.15
N LEU A 35 8.41 -2.08 -11.42
CA LEU A 35 8.24 -0.83 -10.67
C LEU A 35 6.88 -0.16 -10.93
N GLU A 36 6.48 -0.06 -12.20
CA GLU A 36 5.26 0.64 -12.59
C GLU A 36 3.98 0.04 -11.97
N PRO A 37 3.68 -1.27 -12.16
CA PRO A 37 2.46 -1.85 -11.63
C PRO A 37 2.45 -1.85 -10.09
N TRP A 38 3.61 -2.03 -9.45
CA TRP A 38 3.70 -1.95 -8.00
C TRP A 38 3.54 -0.53 -7.45
N GLN A 39 4.01 0.50 -8.16
CA GLN A 39 3.75 1.89 -7.78
C GLN A 39 2.25 2.21 -7.87
N VAL A 40 1.60 1.82 -8.96
CA VAL A 40 0.14 2.01 -9.13
C VAL A 40 -0.62 1.26 -8.04
N PHE A 41 -0.24 0.02 -7.74
CA PHE A 41 -0.85 -0.76 -6.67
C PHE A 41 -0.67 -0.11 -5.29
N LYS A 42 0.54 0.35 -4.95
CA LYS A 42 0.82 1.08 -3.70
C LYS A 42 -0.01 2.37 -3.60
N ALA A 43 -0.13 3.12 -4.70
CA ALA A 43 -0.94 4.33 -4.74
C ALA A 43 -2.43 4.03 -4.50
N ARG A 44 -2.97 2.96 -5.12
CA ARG A 44 -4.35 2.49 -4.90
C ARG A 44 -4.57 2.00 -3.46
N LEU A 45 -3.60 1.30 -2.88
CA LEU A 45 -3.63 0.91 -1.46
C LEU A 45 -3.70 2.12 -0.54
N ASN A 46 -2.89 3.16 -0.78
CA ASN A 46 -2.93 4.39 0.01
C ASN A 46 -4.25 5.14 -0.15
N LEU A 47 -4.77 5.26 -1.38
CA LEU A 47 -6.08 5.85 -1.65
C LEU A 47 -7.24 5.08 -0.99
N GLY A 48 -7.18 3.75 -1.04
CA GLY A 48 -8.16 2.88 -0.37
C GLY A 48 -8.08 2.99 1.14
N ARG A 49 -6.87 3.13 1.69
CA ARG A 49 -6.64 3.34 3.13
C ARG A 49 -7.09 4.72 3.59
N ASP A 50 -6.91 5.76 2.77
CA ASP A 50 -7.39 7.12 3.03
C ASP A 50 -8.93 7.18 3.01
N ARG A 51 -9.56 6.45 2.08
CA ARG A 51 -11.03 6.27 2.07
C ARG A 51 -11.57 5.39 3.21
N LEU A 52 -10.76 4.45 3.72
CA LEU A 52 -11.11 3.57 4.83
C LEU A 52 -10.60 4.07 6.19
N THR A 53 -10.05 5.27 6.26
CA THR A 53 -10.16 6.12 7.44
C THR A 53 -11.50 6.86 7.34
N PRO A 54 -12.65 6.27 7.76
CA PRO A 54 -13.62 7.15 8.37
C PRO A 54 -12.88 7.78 9.55
N ASP A 55 -13.05 9.07 9.67
CA ASP A 55 -12.77 9.87 10.84
C ASP A 55 -13.01 9.08 12.16
N LEU A 56 -11.99 8.35 12.61
CA LEU A 56 -11.94 7.70 13.92
C LEU A 56 -11.26 8.65 14.92
N GLY A 57 -11.34 9.96 14.63
CA GLY A 57 -11.07 11.07 15.54
C GLY A 57 -12.36 11.78 16.00
N ALA A 58 -13.48 11.67 15.28
CA ALA A 58 -14.76 12.31 15.61
C ALA A 58 -15.69 11.44 16.47
N LEU A 59 -15.12 10.56 17.30
CA LEU A 59 -15.82 10.01 18.45
C LEU A 59 -14.94 10.24 19.68
N ASN A 60 -15.04 11.43 20.29
CA ASN A 60 -15.63 11.56 21.62
C ASN A 60 -15.74 13.03 22.11
N PHE A 61 -16.81 13.28 22.89
CA PHE A 61 -17.10 14.38 23.83
C PHE A 61 -17.92 15.61 23.38
N GLY A 62 -19.17 15.65 23.85
CA GLY A 62 -19.73 16.89 24.41
C GLY A 62 -21.22 17.16 24.24
N VAL A 63 -21.99 16.86 25.30
CA VAL A 63 -23.22 17.56 25.74
C VAL A 63 -24.56 17.23 25.05
N ARG A 64 -25.31 16.45 25.83
CA ARG A 64 -26.76 16.40 25.99
C ARG A 64 -27.37 17.82 26.12
N VAL A 65 -28.31 18.19 25.25
CA VAL A 65 -29.36 19.19 25.52
C VAL A 65 -30.72 18.63 25.13
#